data_AF-A0A1N7RAG9-F1
#
_entry.id   AF-A0A1N7RAG9-F1
#
_cell.length_a   1.000
_cell.length_b   1.000
_cell.length_c   1.000
_cell.angle_alpha   90.00
_cell.angle_beta   90.00
_cell.angle_gamma   90.00
#
_symmetry.space_group_name_H-M   'P 1'
#
loop_
_entity.id
_entity.type
_entity.pdbx_description
1 polymer ?
#
loop_
_entity_poly.entity_id
_entity_poly.type
_entity_poly.pdbx_seq_one_letter_code
_entity_poly.pdbx_strand_id
1 'polypeptide(L)'
;MDRGAKPGHNGGRIARPAPLRVGGMAGPAGERGYHQHFDDAITPADMHAFYSSIPVRAEGCAQCAPLPDLAVFSAAGADALSFLHGQFTQDVTGLPADAARLAGYCTAKGRLLATMVMWRGTDAADDAPQFYGMVRQDLSQALLKRLSMFVLRAKVKLAPAPLQVAGVQATPEQAAALEAVAGALPRATWQRADLPSGTWIVAPSADDRLRWWWIASDAQLEQSAALVPALGLASAASWQAAELAAGIPWIAAATQDVFIPQTVNLDLIQGVSFTKGCYPGQEVVARSHYRGTVKRRMAFGTVADATLQGPALTGVDVFDAAQPGEAIGRVVQAASDQGVVSVLFETTLAALPDGDLRLASVDGPRIATAPLPYSIQP
;
A
#
# COMPACT_ATOMS: atom_id res chain seq x y z
N MET A 1 -44.54 -75.01 -52.95
CA MET A 1 -45.15 -74.48 -51.71
C MET A 1 -44.08 -73.60 -51.06
N ASP A 2 -43.72 -72.47 -51.68
CA ASP A 2 -44.28 -71.09 -51.60
C ASP A 2 -43.64 -70.30 -50.42
N ARG A 3 -42.61 -69.45 -50.60
CA ARG A 3 -42.50 -68.05 -51.10
C ARG A 3 -43.23 -66.95 -50.28
N GLY A 4 -42.44 -65.92 -49.89
CA GLY A 4 -42.83 -64.50 -49.64
C GLY A 4 -43.22 -64.13 -48.20
N ALA A 5 -42.95 -62.94 -47.62
CA ALA A 5 -42.25 -61.72 -48.02
C ALA A 5 -42.00 -60.80 -46.78
N LYS A 6 -41.09 -59.82 -46.95
CA LYS A 6 -40.50 -58.75 -46.08
C LYS A 6 -41.44 -57.53 -45.77
N PRO A 7 -41.01 -56.36 -45.20
CA PRO A 7 -39.94 -55.97 -44.23
C PRO A 7 -40.30 -54.80 -43.22
N GLY A 8 -39.36 -54.35 -42.36
CA GLY A 8 -39.24 -52.91 -42.01
C GLY A 8 -38.45 -52.46 -40.75
N HIS A 9 -37.26 -51.87 -40.97
CA HIS A 9 -36.60 -50.72 -40.29
C HIS A 9 -35.85 -50.79 -38.92
N ASN A 10 -34.51 -50.87 -39.04
CA ASN A 10 -33.40 -49.99 -38.59
C ASN A 10 -33.50 -49.07 -37.33
N GLY A 11 -32.46 -49.10 -36.48
CA GLY A 11 -32.15 -48.11 -35.44
C GLY A 11 -30.70 -48.20 -34.94
N GLY A 12 -29.87 -47.20 -35.26
CA GLY A 12 -28.42 -47.16 -35.08
C GLY A 12 -27.89 -46.59 -33.75
N ARG A 13 -26.60 -46.86 -33.50
CA ARG A 13 -25.80 -46.46 -32.32
C ARG A 13 -25.24 -45.03 -32.43
N ILE A 14 -25.07 -44.42 -31.25
CA ILE A 14 -24.63 -43.05 -30.97
C ILE A 14 -23.10 -42.92 -31.08
N ALA A 15 -22.62 -41.87 -31.76
CA ALA A 15 -21.23 -41.42 -31.75
C ALA A 15 -21.15 -39.97 -31.24
N ARG A 16 -20.10 -39.66 -30.45
CA ARG A 16 -19.82 -38.37 -29.80
C ARG A 16 -19.46 -37.26 -30.81
N PRO A 17 -19.81 -35.97 -30.57
CA PRO A 17 -19.29 -34.85 -31.36
C PRO A 17 -18.07 -34.17 -30.72
N ALA A 18 -17.22 -33.66 -31.61
CA ALA A 18 -15.98 -32.91 -31.41
C ALA A 18 -16.23 -31.41 -31.10
N PRO A 19 -15.22 -30.64 -30.64
CA PRO A 19 -15.41 -29.24 -30.21
C PRO A 19 -15.53 -28.25 -31.38
N LEU A 20 -16.38 -27.24 -31.18
CA LEU A 20 -16.70 -26.17 -32.13
C LEU A 20 -15.54 -25.15 -32.23
N ARG A 21 -15.02 -24.99 -33.46
CA ARG A 21 -14.22 -23.83 -33.88
C ARG A 21 -15.17 -22.68 -34.22
N VAL A 22 -14.97 -21.51 -33.63
CA VAL A 22 -15.66 -20.27 -34.00
C VAL A 22 -14.86 -19.59 -35.10
N GLY A 23 -15.49 -19.43 -36.27
CA GLY A 23 -14.93 -18.75 -37.45
C GLY A 23 -14.98 -17.24 -37.31
N GLY A 24 -13.95 -16.57 -37.84
CA GLY A 24 -13.86 -15.11 -37.90
C GLY A 24 -14.71 -14.50 -39.01
N MET A 25 -15.17 -13.28 -38.75
CA MET A 25 -15.65 -12.34 -39.78
C MET A 25 -15.03 -10.97 -39.52
N ALA A 26 -14.51 -10.39 -40.61
CA ALA A 26 -13.86 -9.09 -40.66
C ALA A 26 -14.90 -7.94 -40.80
N GLY A 27 -14.61 -6.81 -40.14
CA GLY A 27 -15.31 -5.53 -40.21
C GLY A 27 -14.47 -4.44 -39.50
N PRO A 28 -14.64 -3.15 -39.82
CA PRO A 28 -13.57 -2.33 -40.38
C PRO A 28 -12.74 -1.50 -39.37
N ALA A 29 -11.62 -1.00 -39.90
CA ALA A 29 -10.61 -0.19 -39.25
C ALA A 29 -11.14 1.12 -38.65
N GLY A 30 -10.67 1.44 -37.44
CA GLY A 30 -10.66 2.80 -36.92
C GLY A 30 -10.97 2.89 -35.44
N GLU A 31 -10.02 2.56 -34.57
CA GLU A 31 -9.80 3.21 -33.27
C GLU A 31 -8.53 2.62 -32.65
N ARG A 32 -7.44 3.40 -32.67
CA ARG A 32 -6.19 3.05 -31.97
C ARG A 32 -6.42 3.24 -30.46
N GLY A 33 -6.98 2.21 -29.82
CA GLY A 33 -7.04 2.08 -28.38
C GLY A 33 -5.63 1.97 -27.80
N TYR A 34 -5.27 2.94 -26.96
CA TYR A 34 -4.06 2.94 -26.14
C TYR A 34 -4.27 1.92 -25.00
N HIS A 35 -4.12 0.63 -25.30
CA HIS A 35 -3.97 -0.41 -24.28
C HIS A 35 -2.48 -0.65 -24.05
N GLN A 36 -1.86 0.21 -23.25
CA GLN A 36 -0.60 -0.13 -22.61
C GLN A 36 -0.90 -1.24 -21.60
N HIS A 37 -0.32 -2.41 -21.85
CA HIS A 37 -0.25 -3.50 -20.89
C HIS A 37 0.53 -2.97 -19.67
N PHE A 38 -0.13 -2.92 -18.52
CA PHE A 38 0.52 -2.72 -17.23
C PHE A 38 0.71 -4.09 -16.60
N ASP A 39 1.74 -4.79 -17.06
CA ASP A 39 2.35 -5.91 -16.36
C ASP A 39 3.85 -5.68 -16.45
N ASP A 40 4.40 -4.99 -15.46
CA ASP A 40 5.81 -5.09 -15.13
C ASP A 40 5.90 -5.03 -13.60
N ALA A 41 5.95 -6.23 -13.01
CA ALA A 41 6.56 -6.38 -11.71
C ALA A 41 7.99 -5.84 -11.82
N ILE A 42 8.37 -4.96 -10.89
CA ILE A 42 9.73 -4.41 -10.83
C ILE A 42 10.70 -5.59 -10.78
N THR A 43 11.56 -5.67 -11.80
CA THR A 43 12.59 -6.71 -11.87
C THR A 43 13.74 -6.38 -10.92
N PRO A 44 14.54 -7.36 -10.47
CA PRO A 44 15.76 -7.12 -9.68
C PRO A 44 16.78 -6.14 -10.28
N ALA A 45 16.56 -5.64 -11.50
CA ALA A 45 17.43 -4.71 -12.23
C ALA A 45 17.36 -3.26 -11.74
N ASP A 46 16.30 -2.85 -11.02
CA ASP A 46 16.16 -1.48 -10.50
C ASP A 46 16.68 -1.32 -9.05
N MET A 47 17.16 -2.41 -8.45
CA MET A 47 17.64 -2.44 -7.08
C MET A 47 19.11 -2.01 -7.01
N HIS A 48 19.41 -0.99 -6.20
CA HIS A 48 20.77 -0.51 -6.01
C HIS A 48 21.72 -1.63 -5.56
N ALA A 49 22.95 -1.65 -6.09
CA ALA A 49 23.93 -2.72 -5.88
C ALA A 49 24.27 -2.98 -4.40
N PHE A 50 24.12 -1.96 -3.55
CA PHE A 50 24.23 -2.10 -2.10
C PHE A 50 23.35 -3.23 -1.54
N TYR A 51 22.07 -3.31 -1.93
CA TYR A 51 21.16 -4.32 -1.38
C TYR A 51 21.57 -5.73 -1.78
N SER A 52 22.11 -5.90 -2.99
CA SER A 52 22.67 -7.17 -3.47
C SER A 52 23.93 -7.60 -2.70
N SER A 53 24.59 -6.70 -1.97
CA SER A 53 25.72 -7.02 -1.10
C SER A 53 25.30 -7.56 0.28
N ILE A 54 24.02 -7.40 0.65
CA ILE A 54 23.50 -7.89 1.93
C ILE A 54 23.27 -9.41 1.83
N PRO A 55 23.86 -10.24 2.71
CA PRO A 55 23.63 -11.68 2.69
C PRO A 55 22.19 -12.01 3.12
N VAL A 56 21.61 -13.04 2.50
CA VAL A 56 20.32 -13.62 2.93
C VAL A 56 20.55 -14.40 4.23
N ARG A 57 20.15 -13.83 5.38
CA ARG A 57 20.25 -14.47 6.70
C ARG A 57 19.19 -13.94 7.66
N ALA A 58 18.52 -14.85 8.37
CA ALA A 58 17.48 -14.51 9.35
C ALA A 58 18.04 -14.30 10.77
N GLU A 59 19.10 -15.01 11.13
CA GLU A 59 19.59 -15.05 12.51
C GLU A 59 20.59 -13.93 12.82
N GLY A 60 20.43 -13.31 13.99
CA GLY A 60 21.39 -12.34 14.54
C GLY A 60 21.50 -10.99 13.82
N CYS A 61 20.70 -10.72 12.79
CA CYS A 61 20.77 -9.47 12.01
C CYS A 61 19.41 -8.79 11.86
N ALA A 62 19.43 -7.46 11.77
CA ALA A 62 18.27 -6.70 11.39
C ALA A 62 17.89 -7.04 9.93
N GLN A 63 16.62 -7.36 9.71
CA GLN A 63 16.11 -7.77 8.40
C GLN A 63 15.85 -6.53 7.55
N CYS A 64 16.46 -6.46 6.38
CA CYS A 64 16.38 -5.33 5.45
C CYS A 64 15.70 -5.79 4.16
N ALA A 65 14.57 -5.18 3.82
CA ALA A 65 13.79 -5.46 2.63
C ALA A 65 13.73 -4.21 1.73
N PRO A 66 14.31 -4.24 0.53
CA PRO A 66 14.12 -3.17 -0.46
C PRO A 66 12.65 -3.04 -0.86
N LEU A 67 12.12 -1.81 -0.94
CA LEU A 67 10.70 -1.51 -1.18
C LEU A 67 10.53 -0.66 -2.45
N PRO A 68 10.72 -1.24 -3.65
CA PRO A 68 10.65 -0.49 -4.91
C PRO A 68 9.21 -0.10 -5.29
N ASP A 69 8.21 -0.66 -4.61
CA ASP A 69 6.81 -0.27 -4.71
C ASP A 69 6.49 1.03 -3.95
N LEU A 70 7.47 1.60 -3.25
CA LEU A 70 7.44 2.93 -2.66
C LEU A 70 8.36 3.89 -3.41
N ALA A 71 7.95 5.16 -3.47
CA ALA A 71 8.68 6.21 -4.12
C ALA A 71 8.60 7.50 -3.33
N VAL A 72 9.62 8.34 -3.47
CA VAL A 72 9.71 9.62 -2.77
C VAL A 72 9.59 10.76 -3.76
N PHE A 73 8.78 11.76 -3.41
CA PHE A 73 8.78 13.06 -4.08
C PHE A 73 9.27 14.14 -3.12
N SER A 74 9.72 15.25 -3.69
CA SER A 74 10.10 16.45 -2.97
C SER A 74 9.20 17.63 -3.33
N ALA A 75 9.01 18.52 -2.36
CA ALA A 75 8.41 19.83 -2.52
C ALA A 75 9.35 20.87 -1.92
N ALA A 76 9.89 21.77 -2.74
CA ALA A 76 10.88 22.75 -2.31
C ALA A 76 10.47 24.18 -2.71
N GLY A 77 10.66 25.13 -1.80
CA GLY A 77 10.44 26.56 -2.05
C GLY A 77 9.67 27.25 -0.93
N ALA A 78 9.65 28.58 -0.95
CA ALA A 78 9.07 29.42 0.10
C ALA A 78 7.61 29.08 0.45
N ASP A 79 6.82 28.61 -0.53
CA ASP A 79 5.41 28.25 -0.33
C ASP A 79 5.19 26.73 -0.17
N ALA A 80 6.24 25.91 -0.08
CA ALA A 80 6.09 24.45 -0.03
C ALA A 80 5.24 24.00 1.17
N LEU A 81 5.49 24.56 2.36
CA LEU A 81 4.74 24.20 3.56
C LEU A 81 3.25 24.55 3.44
N SER A 82 2.94 25.79 3.07
CA SER A 82 1.55 26.27 2.95
C SER A 82 0.82 25.54 1.83
N PHE A 83 1.50 25.25 0.71
CA PHE A 83 0.96 24.45 -0.38
C PHE A 83 0.59 23.04 0.07
N LEU A 84 1.52 22.28 0.66
CA LEU A 84 1.22 20.91 1.11
C LEU A 84 0.16 20.89 2.22
N HIS A 85 0.18 21.88 3.13
CA HIS A 85 -0.86 22.04 4.14
C HIS A 85 -2.23 22.27 3.49
N GLY A 86 -2.32 23.00 2.38
CA GLY A 86 -3.58 23.19 1.66
C GLY A 86 -4.08 21.95 0.92
N GLN A 87 -3.23 20.95 0.67
CA GLN A 87 -3.57 19.81 -0.18
C GLN A 87 -3.90 18.53 0.58
N PHE A 88 -3.30 18.29 1.73
CA PHE A 88 -3.38 16.99 2.42
C PHE A 88 -4.29 16.99 3.66
N THR A 89 -4.67 15.82 4.16
CA THR A 89 -5.57 15.68 5.31
C THR A 89 -4.92 16.00 6.65
N GLN A 90 -3.58 15.98 6.72
CA GLN A 90 -2.83 16.18 7.95
C GLN A 90 -2.30 17.62 8.04
N ASP A 91 -2.16 18.12 9.26
CA ASP A 91 -1.44 19.37 9.51
C ASP A 91 0.06 19.12 9.32
N VAL A 92 0.70 19.88 8.44
CA VAL A 92 2.16 19.85 8.24
C VAL A 92 2.86 21.10 8.76
N THR A 93 2.12 22.13 9.20
CA THR A 93 2.68 23.40 9.66
C THR A 93 3.50 23.20 10.94
N GLY A 94 2.98 22.41 11.87
CA GLY A 94 3.66 22.01 13.09
C GLY A 94 4.50 20.74 12.98
N LEU A 95 4.88 20.28 11.77
CA LEU A 95 5.70 19.07 11.59
C LEU A 95 7.12 19.30 12.17
N PRO A 96 7.52 18.58 13.24
CA PRO A 96 8.88 18.72 13.80
C PRO A 96 9.97 18.29 12.80
N ALA A 97 11.20 18.78 13.00
CA ALA A 97 12.34 18.40 12.15
C ALA A 97 12.72 16.92 12.32
N ASP A 98 12.48 16.36 13.51
CA ASP A 98 12.79 14.98 13.92
C ASP A 98 11.58 14.05 13.86
N ALA A 99 10.56 14.39 13.05
CA ALA A 99 9.37 13.57 12.90
C ALA A 99 8.86 13.51 11.46
N ALA A 100 8.10 12.47 11.21
CA ALA A 100 7.28 12.28 10.02
C ALA A 100 5.79 12.32 10.40
N ARG A 101 4.92 12.48 9.40
CA ARG A 101 3.47 12.41 9.56
C ARG A 101 2.82 11.62 8.44
N LEU A 102 1.90 10.75 8.81
CA LEU A 102 0.98 10.11 7.87
C LEU A 102 -0.06 11.13 7.39
N ALA A 103 -0.38 11.10 6.10
CA ALA A 103 -1.44 11.90 5.51
C ALA A 103 -2.12 11.19 4.34
N GLY A 104 -3.34 11.62 4.06
CA GLY A 104 -4.07 11.33 2.84
C GLY A 104 -4.10 12.53 1.90
N TYR A 105 -4.25 12.25 0.61
CA TYR A 105 -4.62 13.23 -0.42
C TYR A 105 -5.98 12.85 -0.99
N CYS A 106 -6.94 13.77 -0.95
CA CYS A 106 -8.34 13.47 -1.27
C CYS A 106 -8.84 14.12 -2.56
N THR A 107 -9.89 13.56 -3.14
CA THR A 107 -10.77 14.25 -4.07
C THR A 107 -11.60 15.31 -3.35
N ALA A 108 -12.26 16.20 -4.11
CA ALA A 108 -13.25 17.13 -3.56
C ALA A 108 -14.42 16.43 -2.86
N LYS A 109 -14.67 15.14 -3.14
CA LYS A 109 -15.68 14.30 -2.49
C LYS A 109 -15.15 13.59 -1.23
N GLY A 110 -13.93 13.90 -0.79
CA GLY A 110 -13.33 13.34 0.43
C GLY A 110 -12.81 11.90 0.29
N ARG A 111 -12.72 11.36 -0.93
CA ARG A 111 -12.18 10.01 -1.17
C ARG A 111 -10.68 10.07 -1.45
N LEU A 112 -9.95 9.10 -0.93
CA LEU A 112 -8.49 9.03 -1.00
C LEU A 112 -8.01 8.74 -2.42
N LEU A 113 -7.09 9.57 -2.88
CA LEU A 113 -6.30 9.36 -4.10
C LEU A 113 -4.91 8.80 -3.77
N ALA A 114 -4.37 9.09 -2.59
CA ALA A 114 -3.10 8.55 -2.11
C ALA A 114 -3.05 8.64 -0.58
N THR A 115 -2.25 7.77 0.03
CA THR A 115 -1.70 7.99 1.37
C THR A 115 -0.19 8.15 1.28
N MET A 116 0.39 8.84 2.26
CA MET A 116 1.80 9.19 2.25
C MET A 116 2.36 9.42 3.65
N VAL A 117 3.66 9.18 3.79
CA VAL A 117 4.44 9.61 4.96
C VAL A 117 5.26 10.81 4.56
N MET A 118 5.10 11.93 5.27
CA MET A 118 5.78 13.20 4.98
C MET A 118 6.76 13.60 6.06
N TRP A 119 7.89 14.18 5.68
CA TRP A 119 8.88 14.73 6.59
C TRP A 119 9.55 15.97 6.01
N ARG A 120 10.24 16.73 6.87
CA ARG A 120 11.08 17.87 6.47
C ARG A 120 12.47 17.37 6.04
N GLY A 121 13.02 17.92 4.97
CA GLY A 121 14.42 17.73 4.60
C GLY A 121 15.36 18.54 5.50
N THR A 122 16.61 18.08 5.63
CA THR A 122 17.64 18.73 6.47
C THR A 122 18.27 19.95 5.83
N ASP A 123 18.40 19.96 4.49
CA ASP A 123 19.17 20.97 3.76
C ASP A 123 18.31 22.16 3.31
N ALA A 124 17.16 22.34 3.96
CA ALA A 124 16.29 23.47 3.77
C ALA A 124 16.97 24.74 4.27
N ALA A 125 17.37 25.63 3.36
CA ALA A 125 17.59 27.03 3.75
C ALA A 125 16.27 27.57 4.35
N ASP A 126 16.35 28.36 5.42
CA ASP A 126 15.16 28.88 6.12
C ASP A 126 14.15 29.56 5.17
N ASP A 127 14.63 30.17 4.09
CA ASP A 127 13.82 30.86 3.07
C ASP A 127 13.26 29.95 1.96
N ALA A 128 13.66 28.68 1.91
CA ALA A 128 13.23 27.71 0.90
C ALA A 128 13.13 26.30 1.51
N PRO A 129 12.11 26.03 2.33
CA PRO A 129 11.96 24.74 2.97
C PRO A 129 11.76 23.63 1.95
N GLN A 130 12.35 22.47 2.25
CA GLN A 130 12.19 21.24 1.49
C GLN A 130 11.44 20.21 2.32
N PHE A 131 10.42 19.61 1.71
CA PHE A 131 9.66 18.52 2.26
C PHE A 131 9.75 17.32 1.33
N TYR A 132 9.60 16.13 1.92
CA TYR A 132 9.48 14.89 1.19
C TYR A 132 8.16 14.20 1.50
N GLY A 133 7.67 13.42 0.55
CA GLY A 133 6.53 12.53 0.72
C GLY A 133 6.83 11.17 0.10
N MET A 134 6.72 10.12 0.90
CA MET A 134 6.81 8.73 0.45
C MET A 134 5.41 8.21 0.13
N VAL A 135 5.23 7.65 -1.07
CA VAL A 135 3.96 7.20 -1.66
C VAL A 135 4.14 5.86 -2.37
N ARG A 136 3.04 5.20 -2.75
CA ARG A 136 3.11 4.06 -3.67
C ARG A 136 3.63 4.51 -5.04
N GLN A 137 4.55 3.73 -5.59
CA GLN A 137 5.25 4.03 -6.84
C GLN A 137 4.30 4.08 -8.05
N ASP A 138 3.27 3.23 -8.07
CA ASP A 138 2.23 3.21 -9.12
C ASP A 138 1.38 4.50 -9.15
N LEU A 139 1.41 5.30 -8.08
CA LEU A 139 0.71 6.59 -7.98
C LEU A 139 1.62 7.81 -8.14
N SER A 140 2.94 7.64 -8.04
CA SER A 140 3.88 8.75 -7.84
C SER A 140 3.80 9.81 -8.94
N GLN A 141 3.84 9.39 -10.21
CA GLN A 141 3.77 10.27 -11.37
C GLN A 141 2.41 10.96 -11.49
N ALA A 142 1.32 10.21 -11.32
CA ALA A 142 -0.04 10.73 -11.43
C ALA A 142 -0.33 11.75 -10.31
N LEU A 143 0.13 11.47 -9.09
CA LEU A 143 0.05 12.37 -7.95
C LEU A 143 0.80 13.67 -8.22
N LEU A 144 2.06 13.61 -8.67
CA LEU A 144 2.87 14.79 -8.95
C LEU A 144 2.27 15.65 -10.06
N LYS A 145 1.83 15.03 -11.17
CA LYS A 145 1.13 15.74 -12.24
C LYS A 145 -0.10 16.46 -11.71
N ARG A 146 -0.88 15.78 -10.86
CA ARG A 146 -2.09 16.34 -10.28
C ARG A 146 -1.81 17.49 -9.33
N LEU A 147 -0.89 17.32 -8.38
CA LEU A 147 -0.47 18.39 -7.47
C LEU A 147 0.06 19.61 -8.24
N SER A 148 0.82 19.38 -9.32
CA SER A 148 1.36 20.46 -10.16
C SER A 148 0.28 21.37 -10.77
N MET A 149 -0.91 20.84 -11.07
CA MET A 149 -2.03 21.67 -11.55
C MET A 149 -2.51 22.70 -10.52
N PHE A 150 -2.25 22.45 -9.23
CA PHE A 150 -2.67 23.32 -8.12
C PHE A 150 -1.57 24.27 -7.66
N VAL A 151 -0.33 24.16 -8.18
CA VAL A 151 0.78 25.03 -7.79
C VAL A 151 0.47 26.49 -8.14
N LEU A 152 -0.10 26.75 -9.32
CA LEU A 152 -0.51 28.09 -9.77
C LEU A 152 0.59 29.16 -9.54
N ARG A 153 0.41 30.05 -8.57
CA ARG A 153 1.37 31.12 -8.22
C ARG A 153 2.26 30.79 -7.03
N ALA A 154 2.04 29.67 -6.36
CA ALA A 154 2.83 29.25 -5.23
C ALA A 154 4.28 29.01 -5.67
N LYS A 155 5.22 29.55 -4.89
CA LYS A 155 6.66 29.35 -5.04
C LYS A 155 7.05 27.99 -4.49
N VAL A 156 6.64 26.94 -5.18
CA VAL A 156 6.95 25.55 -4.86
C VAL A 156 7.28 24.79 -6.13
N LYS A 157 8.37 24.01 -6.08
CA LYS A 157 8.74 23.03 -7.09
C LYS A 157 8.46 21.63 -6.56
N LEU A 158 7.66 20.88 -7.29
CA LEU A 158 7.41 19.47 -7.03
C LEU A 158 8.22 18.62 -8.00
N ALA A 159 8.92 17.59 -7.50
CA ALA A 159 9.70 16.70 -8.34
C ALA A 159 9.84 15.31 -7.71
N PRO A 160 10.01 14.24 -8.50
CA PRO A 160 10.51 12.97 -7.98
C PRO A 160 11.84 13.19 -7.26
N ALA A 161 12.07 12.49 -6.16
CA ALA A 161 13.34 12.46 -5.46
C ALA A 161 14.03 11.11 -5.75
N PRO A 162 15.29 11.09 -6.22
CA PRO A 162 16.03 9.86 -6.50
C PRO A 162 16.52 9.24 -5.18
N LEU A 163 15.57 8.78 -4.38
CA LEU A 163 15.79 8.15 -3.08
C LEU A 163 15.22 6.73 -3.13
N GLN A 164 16.04 5.78 -2.72
CA GLN A 164 15.68 4.39 -2.53
C GLN A 164 15.01 4.22 -1.16
N VAL A 165 14.05 3.31 -1.08
CA VAL A 165 13.35 2.98 0.19
C VAL A 165 13.59 1.52 0.52
N ALA A 166 13.94 1.25 1.77
CA ALA A 166 13.96 -0.08 2.35
C ALA A 166 13.22 -0.09 3.69
N GLY A 167 12.61 -1.23 4.01
CA GLY A 167 12.08 -1.54 5.33
C GLY A 167 13.14 -2.29 6.13
N VAL A 168 13.45 -1.82 7.33
CA VAL A 168 14.36 -2.49 8.26
C VAL A 168 13.60 -2.87 9.53
N GLN A 169 13.66 -4.13 9.92
CA GLN A 169 13.00 -4.65 11.11
C GLN A 169 13.97 -5.44 11.99
N ALA A 170 13.89 -5.24 13.30
CA ALA A 170 14.83 -5.82 14.25
C ALA A 170 14.17 -6.12 15.61
N THR A 171 14.64 -7.16 16.27
CA THR A 171 14.48 -7.28 17.73
C THR A 171 15.30 -6.21 18.44
N PRO A 172 15.05 -5.92 19.74
CA PRO A 172 15.87 -4.96 20.49
C PRO A 172 17.38 -5.26 20.46
N GLU A 173 17.77 -6.54 20.49
CA GLU A 173 19.17 -6.97 20.40
C GLU A 173 19.78 -6.70 19.03
N GLN A 174 19.07 -7.09 17.96
CA GLN A 174 19.49 -6.82 16.58
C GLN A 174 19.59 -5.31 16.30
N ALA A 175 18.70 -4.51 16.89
CA ALA A 175 18.73 -3.05 16.78
C ALA A 175 19.99 -2.46 17.43
N ALA A 176 20.38 -2.95 18.61
CA ALA A 176 21.60 -2.49 19.27
C ALA A 176 22.86 -2.80 18.43
N ALA A 177 22.91 -3.97 17.79
CA ALA A 177 23.99 -4.33 16.87
C ALA A 177 24.03 -3.43 15.62
N LEU A 178 22.86 -3.08 15.08
CA LEU A 178 22.77 -2.14 13.96
C LEU A 178 23.19 -0.71 14.35
N GLU A 179 22.77 -0.23 15.52
CA GLU A 179 23.13 1.11 16.02
C GLU A 179 24.64 1.26 16.27
N ALA A 180 25.32 0.18 16.66
CA ALA A 180 26.76 0.18 16.84
C ALA A 180 27.54 0.53 15.56
N VAL A 181 26.93 0.32 14.38
CA VAL A 181 27.53 0.64 13.07
C VAL A 181 26.84 1.82 12.37
N ALA A 182 25.53 2.00 12.55
CA ALA A 182 24.75 3.03 11.87
C ALA A 182 24.78 4.39 12.60
N GLY A 183 24.92 4.37 13.93
CA GLY A 183 24.58 5.47 14.81
C GLY A 183 23.22 5.26 15.48
N ALA A 184 22.84 6.18 16.37
CA ALA A 184 21.61 6.06 17.17
C ALA A 184 20.35 6.12 16.27
N LEU A 185 19.53 5.07 16.34
CA LEU A 185 18.28 4.99 15.57
C LEU A 185 17.11 5.56 16.38
N PRO A 186 16.14 6.20 15.71
CA PRO A 186 14.95 6.72 16.39
C PRO A 186 14.10 5.55 16.91
N ARG A 187 13.33 5.76 17.99
CA ARG A 187 12.61 4.68 18.69
C ARG A 187 11.11 4.91 18.80
N ALA A 188 10.66 6.16 18.84
CA ALA A 188 9.22 6.47 18.93
C ALA A 188 8.56 6.43 17.55
N THR A 189 7.35 5.89 17.44
CA THR A 189 6.62 5.84 16.16
C THR A 189 6.55 7.21 15.49
N TRP A 190 6.80 7.26 14.19
CA TRP A 190 6.93 8.47 13.38
C TRP A 190 8.12 9.37 13.69
N GLN A 191 8.96 9.04 14.68
CA GLN A 191 10.22 9.75 14.90
C GLN A 191 11.16 9.50 13.72
N ARG A 192 11.93 10.53 13.39
CA ARG A 192 12.87 10.57 12.28
C ARG A 192 14.25 10.95 12.80
N ALA A 193 15.28 10.30 12.25
CA ALA A 193 16.65 10.73 12.39
C ALA A 193 17.34 10.68 11.03
N ASP A 194 18.30 11.58 10.81
CA ASP A 194 19.20 11.51 9.67
C ASP A 194 20.55 10.99 10.14
N LEU A 195 21.03 9.96 9.46
CA LEU A 195 22.35 9.37 9.64
C LEU A 195 23.13 9.53 8.33
N PRO A 196 24.47 9.35 8.34
CA PRO A 196 25.25 9.36 7.10
C PRO A 196 24.72 8.38 6.03
N SER A 197 24.08 7.29 6.47
CA SER A 197 23.47 6.28 5.62
C SER A 197 22.11 6.68 5.02
N GLY A 198 21.49 7.78 5.46
CA GLY A 198 20.17 8.21 4.99
C GLY A 198 19.22 8.63 6.10
N THR A 199 17.98 8.88 5.74
CA THR A 199 16.89 9.18 6.67
C THR A 199 16.27 7.88 7.19
N TRP A 200 16.11 7.79 8.50
CA TRP A 200 15.46 6.67 9.19
C TRP A 200 14.18 7.18 9.86
N ILE A 201 13.03 6.58 9.55
CA ILE A 201 11.72 6.93 10.13
C ILE A 201 11.14 5.70 10.80
N VAL A 202 10.79 5.79 12.08
CA VAL A 202 10.17 4.66 12.81
C VAL A 202 8.80 4.37 12.24
N ALA A 203 8.64 3.17 11.71
CA ALA A 203 7.37 2.64 11.24
C ALA A 203 6.57 2.02 12.40
N PRO A 204 5.24 2.12 12.38
CA PRO A 204 4.39 1.41 13.32
C PRO A 204 4.62 -0.11 13.30
N SER A 205 4.47 -0.75 14.46
CA SER A 205 4.58 -2.21 14.61
C SER A 205 3.36 -2.77 15.32
N ALA A 206 3.01 -4.02 15.00
CA ALA A 206 1.97 -4.78 15.69
C ALA A 206 2.50 -5.56 16.90
N ASP A 207 3.82 -5.62 17.06
CA ASP A 207 4.53 -6.36 18.08
C ASP A 207 5.76 -5.58 18.58
N ASP A 208 6.57 -6.19 19.45
CA ASP A 208 7.74 -5.57 20.07
C ASP A 208 8.93 -5.37 19.11
N ARG A 209 8.80 -5.73 17.83
CA ARG A 209 9.84 -5.43 16.84
C ARG A 209 9.89 -3.95 16.55
N LEU A 210 11.12 -3.48 16.41
CA LEU A 210 11.41 -2.15 15.95
C LEU A 210 11.45 -2.16 14.44
N ARG A 211 10.87 -1.13 13.81
CA ARG A 211 10.73 -1.05 12.38
C ARG A 211 11.07 0.35 11.91
N TRP A 212 11.77 0.44 10.79
CA TRP A 212 12.12 1.71 10.16
C TRP A 212 11.91 1.64 8.66
N TRP A 213 11.38 2.71 8.09
CA TRP A 213 11.69 3.03 6.71
C TRP A 213 13.07 3.69 6.70
N TRP A 214 13.98 3.11 5.92
CA TRP A 214 15.29 3.66 5.62
C TRP A 214 15.26 4.20 4.19
N ILE A 215 15.49 5.51 4.06
CA ILE A 215 15.42 6.26 2.81
C ILE A 215 16.80 6.84 2.52
N ALA A 216 17.39 6.49 1.39
CA ALA A 216 18.76 6.87 1.05
C ALA A 216 18.92 7.19 -0.43
N SER A 217 19.78 8.15 -0.75
CA SER A 217 20.28 8.35 -2.12
C SER A 217 21.27 7.24 -2.49
N ASP A 218 21.48 7.04 -3.79
CA ASP A 218 22.48 6.08 -4.29
C ASP A 218 23.87 6.34 -3.69
N ALA A 219 24.29 7.62 -3.61
CA ALA A 219 25.57 8.00 -3.00
C ALA A 219 25.67 7.64 -1.51
N GLN A 220 24.57 7.71 -0.75
CA GLN A 220 24.54 7.27 0.65
C GLN A 220 24.59 5.75 0.77
N LEU A 221 23.92 5.02 -0.13
CA LEU A 221 23.97 3.57 -0.17
C LEU A 221 25.37 3.04 -0.54
N GLU A 222 26.06 3.67 -1.49
CA GLU A 222 27.46 3.37 -1.83
C GLU A 222 28.38 3.48 -0.62
N GLN A 223 28.12 4.44 0.27
CA GLN A 223 28.89 4.68 1.49
C GLN A 223 28.43 3.84 2.69
N SER A 224 27.37 3.03 2.54
CA SER A 224 26.74 2.28 3.63
C SER A 224 27.30 0.87 3.83
N ALA A 225 28.41 0.50 3.18
CA ALA A 225 29.01 -0.83 3.25
C ALA A 225 29.25 -1.35 4.68
N ALA A 226 29.52 -0.45 5.64
CA ALA A 226 29.69 -0.80 7.05
C ALA A 226 28.43 -1.37 7.72
N LEU A 227 27.25 -1.17 7.14
CA LEU A 227 25.98 -1.71 7.65
C LEU A 227 25.77 -3.18 7.29
N VAL A 228 26.39 -3.65 6.21
CA VAL A 228 26.18 -5.01 5.67
C VAL A 228 26.33 -6.11 6.73
N PRO A 229 27.35 -6.09 7.62
CA PRO A 229 27.51 -7.09 8.66
C PRO A 229 26.39 -7.12 9.71
N ALA A 230 25.61 -6.06 9.86
CA ALA A 230 24.46 -5.99 10.79
C ALA A 230 23.10 -6.25 10.12
N LEU A 231 23.08 -6.37 8.79
CA LEU A 231 21.87 -6.56 7.99
C LEU A 231 21.76 -8.00 7.44
N GLY A 232 20.52 -8.46 7.31
CA GLY A 232 20.14 -9.65 6.57
C GLY A 232 19.10 -9.30 5.51
N LEU A 233 19.30 -9.73 4.27
CA LEU A 233 18.38 -9.42 3.18
C LEU A 233 17.07 -10.20 3.36
N ALA A 234 15.95 -9.48 3.35
CA ALA A 234 14.60 -10.00 3.49
C ALA A 234 13.73 -9.64 2.29
N SER A 235 12.62 -10.35 2.11
CA SER A 235 11.66 -10.08 1.05
C SER A 235 10.83 -8.83 1.36
N ALA A 236 10.46 -8.05 0.33
CA ALA A 236 9.48 -6.97 0.47
C ALA A 236 8.15 -7.47 1.05
N ALA A 237 7.75 -8.69 0.69
CA ALA A 237 6.54 -9.33 1.19
C ALA A 237 6.52 -9.49 2.72
N SER A 238 7.66 -9.83 3.34
CA SER A 238 7.76 -9.94 4.80
C SER A 238 7.54 -8.60 5.50
N TRP A 239 8.11 -7.52 4.96
CA TRP A 239 7.88 -6.16 5.44
C TRP A 239 6.41 -5.75 5.28
N GLN A 240 5.85 -5.99 4.09
CA GLN A 240 4.47 -5.64 3.77
C GLN A 240 3.48 -6.40 4.68
N ALA A 241 3.69 -7.70 4.93
CA ALA A 241 2.86 -8.47 5.86
C ALA A 241 2.89 -7.86 7.28
N ALA A 242 4.06 -7.49 7.79
CA ALA A 242 4.18 -6.80 9.08
C ALA A 242 3.56 -5.39 9.07
N GLU A 243 3.59 -4.68 7.95
CA GLU A 243 2.93 -3.38 7.77
C GLU A 243 1.40 -3.50 7.80
N LEU A 244 0.86 -4.53 7.14
CA LEU A 244 -0.57 -4.85 7.18
C LEU A 244 -1.02 -5.18 8.60
N ALA A 245 -0.24 -6.01 9.32
CA ALA A 245 -0.53 -6.32 10.72
C ALA A 245 -0.48 -5.06 11.61
N ALA A 246 0.39 -4.10 11.31
CA ALA A 246 0.46 -2.81 12.02
C ALA A 246 -0.70 -1.86 11.67
N GLY A 247 -1.56 -2.23 10.71
CA GLY A 247 -2.75 -1.46 10.38
C GLY A 247 -2.49 -0.17 9.61
N ILE A 248 -1.42 -0.10 8.82
CA ILE A 248 -1.04 1.09 8.06
C ILE A 248 -1.50 0.95 6.60
N PRO A 249 -2.47 1.75 6.13
CA PRO A 249 -3.00 1.62 4.78
C PRO A 249 -2.20 2.43 3.76
N TRP A 250 -1.72 1.75 2.72
CA TRP A 250 -1.24 2.40 1.51
C TRP A 250 -2.29 2.33 0.41
N ILE A 251 -2.70 3.47 -0.10
CA ILE A 251 -3.57 3.55 -1.28
C ILE A 251 -2.72 3.33 -2.52
N ALA A 252 -3.11 2.36 -3.33
CA ALA A 252 -2.52 2.03 -4.62
C ALA A 252 -3.48 2.36 -5.78
N ALA A 253 -3.03 2.25 -7.03
CA ALA A 253 -3.82 2.51 -8.23
C ALA A 253 -5.17 1.78 -8.22
N ALA A 254 -5.18 0.51 -7.82
CA ALA A 254 -6.38 -0.33 -7.74
C ALA A 254 -7.43 0.13 -6.71
N THR A 255 -7.06 1.03 -5.80
CA THR A 255 -7.92 1.48 -4.67
C THR A 255 -8.13 2.99 -4.63
N GLN A 256 -7.68 3.71 -5.65
CA GLN A 256 -7.91 5.15 -5.75
C GLN A 256 -9.40 5.47 -5.86
N ASP A 257 -9.82 6.55 -5.20
CA ASP A 257 -11.20 7.04 -5.19
C ASP A 257 -12.23 6.02 -4.64
N VAL A 258 -11.78 5.00 -3.89
CA VAL A 258 -12.66 4.00 -3.25
C VAL A 258 -13.03 4.41 -1.83
N PHE A 259 -12.01 4.68 -1.01
CA PHE A 259 -12.18 4.84 0.44
C PHE A 259 -12.19 6.31 0.87
N ILE A 260 -12.86 6.61 1.98
CA ILE A 260 -12.67 7.87 2.72
C ILE A 260 -11.67 7.64 3.87
N PRO A 261 -10.99 8.66 4.40
CA PRO A 261 -10.00 8.50 5.47
C PRO A 261 -10.46 7.64 6.66
N GLN A 262 -11.70 7.82 7.10
CA GLN A 262 -12.25 7.09 8.24
C GLN A 262 -12.45 5.59 7.98
N THR A 263 -12.84 5.21 6.77
CA THR A 263 -13.12 3.79 6.48
C THR A 263 -11.83 2.98 6.42
N VAL A 264 -10.68 3.64 6.28
CA VAL A 264 -9.34 3.05 6.41
C VAL A 264 -8.58 3.54 7.65
N ASN A 265 -9.32 3.97 8.68
CA ASN A 265 -8.83 4.27 10.02
C ASN A 265 -7.82 5.44 10.12
N LEU A 266 -7.64 6.27 9.09
CA LEU A 266 -6.68 7.39 9.17
C LEU A 266 -6.99 8.40 10.28
N ASP A 267 -8.24 8.51 10.71
CA ASP A 267 -8.63 9.30 11.89
C ASP A 267 -8.10 8.71 13.21
N LEU A 268 -7.93 7.38 13.29
CA LEU A 268 -7.47 6.67 14.47
C LEU A 268 -5.94 6.61 14.57
N ILE A 269 -5.26 6.62 13.43
CA ILE A 269 -3.79 6.52 13.33
C ILE A 269 -3.10 7.84 12.99
N GLN A 270 -3.73 8.96 13.33
CA GLN A 270 -3.18 10.31 13.12
C GLN A 270 -2.81 10.61 11.65
N GLY A 271 -3.61 10.11 10.71
CA GLY A 271 -3.55 10.45 9.28
C GLY A 271 -4.45 11.62 8.87
N VAL A 272 -5.29 12.13 9.78
CA VAL A 272 -6.17 13.30 9.57
C VAL A 272 -6.02 14.26 10.73
N SER A 273 -5.88 15.56 10.44
CA SER A 273 -6.11 16.61 11.44
C SER A 273 -7.50 17.20 11.26
N PHE A 274 -8.25 17.25 12.36
CA PHE A 274 -9.57 17.89 12.41
C PHE A 274 -9.51 19.34 12.91
N THR A 275 -8.33 19.81 13.29
CA THR A 275 -8.07 21.17 13.80
C THR A 275 -7.32 22.06 12.82
N LYS A 276 -6.89 21.51 11.66
CA LYS A 276 -6.19 22.25 10.61
C LYS A 276 -7.11 23.09 9.73
N GLY A 277 -6.50 23.96 8.92
CA GLY A 277 -7.18 24.72 7.87
C GLY A 277 -7.73 23.86 6.71
N CYS A 278 -8.31 24.55 5.73
CA CYS A 278 -9.02 23.91 4.61
C CYS A 278 -8.12 23.05 3.72
N TYR A 279 -8.65 21.92 3.26
CA TYR A 279 -8.07 21.09 2.19
C TYR A 279 -9.17 20.45 1.32
N PRO A 280 -8.88 20.03 0.08
CA PRO A 280 -9.87 19.39 -0.80
C PRO A 280 -10.54 18.17 -0.16
N GLY A 281 -11.88 18.19 -0.11
CA GLY A 281 -12.67 17.10 0.45
C GLY A 281 -12.86 17.13 1.97
N GLN A 282 -12.28 18.11 2.67
CA GLN A 282 -12.40 18.23 4.13
C GLN A 282 -13.86 18.24 4.62
N GLU A 283 -14.80 18.83 3.87
CA GLU A 283 -16.20 18.88 4.30
C GLU A 283 -16.78 17.47 4.53
N VAL A 284 -16.52 16.53 3.62
CA VAL A 284 -16.99 15.14 3.73
C VAL A 284 -16.27 14.42 4.86
N VAL A 285 -14.95 14.63 4.97
CA VAL A 285 -14.13 14.02 6.03
C VAL A 285 -14.57 14.52 7.41
N ALA A 286 -14.70 15.83 7.60
CA ALA A 286 -15.13 16.43 8.87
C ALA A 286 -16.56 16.05 9.22
N ARG A 287 -17.49 16.03 8.24
CA ARG A 287 -18.88 15.60 8.47
C ARG A 287 -18.95 14.16 8.98
N SER A 288 -18.14 13.27 8.42
CA SER A 288 -18.07 11.86 8.84
C SER A 288 -17.58 11.72 10.28
N HIS A 289 -16.70 12.61 10.75
CA HIS A 289 -16.21 12.65 12.13
C HIS A 289 -17.22 13.25 13.11
N TYR A 290 -17.78 14.43 12.82
CA TYR A 290 -18.59 15.19 13.78
C TYR A 290 -20.08 14.85 13.78
N ARG A 291 -20.61 14.29 12.68
CA ARG A 291 -22.06 14.09 12.50
C ARG A 291 -22.44 12.69 12.03
N GLY A 292 -21.46 11.87 11.64
CA GLY A 292 -21.68 10.53 11.11
C GLY A 292 -21.34 9.45 12.13
N THR A 293 -22.19 8.43 12.24
CA THR A 293 -21.75 7.14 12.80
C THR A 293 -20.90 6.46 11.74
N VAL A 294 -19.61 6.28 11.99
CA VAL A 294 -18.74 5.48 11.10
C VAL A 294 -19.16 4.02 11.21
N LYS A 295 -19.85 3.51 10.19
CA LYS A 295 -20.38 2.12 10.16
C LYS A 295 -19.40 1.11 9.58
N ARG A 296 -18.34 1.59 8.92
CA ARG A 296 -17.38 0.78 8.19
C ARG A 296 -15.97 1.18 8.57
N ARG A 297 -15.11 0.18 8.79
CA ARG A 297 -13.73 0.35 9.23
C ARG A 297 -12.86 -0.68 8.52
N MET A 298 -11.57 -0.38 8.46
CA MET A 298 -10.57 -1.31 8.02
C MET A 298 -10.25 -2.27 9.16
N ALA A 299 -10.16 -3.54 8.82
CA ALA A 299 -9.75 -4.63 9.69
C ALA A 299 -8.57 -5.38 9.06
N PHE A 300 -7.92 -6.20 9.88
CA PHE A 300 -6.82 -7.05 9.50
C PHE A 300 -7.21 -8.52 9.59
N GLY A 301 -6.65 -9.33 8.69
CA GLY A 301 -6.79 -10.78 8.76
C GLY A 301 -5.81 -11.50 7.86
N THR A 302 -5.85 -12.82 7.92
CA THR A 302 -5.02 -13.69 7.09
C THR A 302 -5.85 -14.73 6.34
N VAL A 303 -5.33 -15.18 5.21
CA VAL A 303 -5.88 -16.28 4.42
C VAL A 303 -4.78 -17.31 4.21
N ALA A 304 -5.04 -18.54 4.68
CA ALA A 304 -4.13 -19.67 4.52
C ALA A 304 -4.38 -20.34 3.16
N ASP A 305 -3.92 -19.70 2.09
CA ASP A 305 -3.96 -20.25 0.73
C ASP A 305 -2.71 -19.81 -0.04
N ALA A 306 -1.77 -20.74 -0.19
CA ALA A 306 -0.50 -20.50 -0.87
C ALA A 306 -0.63 -20.28 -2.38
N THR A 307 -1.79 -20.55 -2.98
CA THR A 307 -2.04 -20.30 -4.41
C THR A 307 -2.36 -18.84 -4.68
N LEU A 308 -2.84 -18.10 -3.67
CA LEU A 308 -3.22 -16.70 -3.80
C LEU A 308 -2.01 -15.79 -3.87
N GLN A 309 -2.07 -14.83 -4.80
CA GLN A 309 -1.09 -13.76 -4.94
C GLN A 309 -1.64 -12.51 -4.26
N GLY A 310 -1.11 -12.18 -3.08
CA GLY A 310 -1.55 -11.08 -2.23
C GLY A 310 -1.71 -9.77 -2.98
N PRO A 311 -0.68 -9.28 -3.71
CA PRO A 311 -0.80 -8.03 -4.45
C PRO A 311 -2.00 -7.97 -5.42
N ALA A 312 -2.33 -9.09 -6.07
CA ALA A 312 -3.46 -9.20 -7.00
C ALA A 312 -4.84 -9.15 -6.31
N LEU A 313 -4.89 -9.32 -4.99
CA LEU A 313 -6.12 -9.19 -4.20
C LEU A 313 -6.44 -7.74 -3.82
N THR A 314 -5.53 -6.79 -4.07
CA THR A 314 -5.77 -5.37 -3.79
C THR A 314 -6.99 -4.87 -4.58
N GLY A 315 -7.98 -4.33 -3.88
CA GLY A 315 -9.24 -3.91 -4.49
C GLY A 315 -10.19 -5.05 -4.84
N VAL A 316 -9.97 -6.29 -4.40
CA VAL A 316 -10.96 -7.37 -4.51
C VAL A 316 -12.07 -7.20 -3.48
N ASP A 317 -13.29 -7.55 -3.84
CA ASP A 317 -14.46 -7.45 -2.97
C ASP A 317 -14.43 -8.49 -1.83
N VAL A 318 -15.02 -8.12 -0.70
CA VAL A 318 -15.19 -8.97 0.49
C VAL A 318 -16.66 -9.25 0.71
N PHE A 319 -16.98 -10.50 1.00
CA PHE A 319 -18.34 -11.00 1.22
C PHE A 319 -18.50 -11.57 2.64
N ASP A 320 -19.74 -11.69 3.11
CA ASP A 320 -20.09 -12.50 4.29
C ASP A 320 -20.91 -13.70 3.81
N ALA A 321 -20.42 -14.91 4.07
CA ALA A 321 -21.08 -16.14 3.64
C ALA A 321 -22.49 -16.30 4.24
N ALA A 322 -22.76 -15.68 5.40
CA ALA A 322 -24.07 -15.69 6.04
C ALA A 322 -25.08 -14.72 5.41
N GLN A 323 -24.61 -13.75 4.62
CA GLN A 323 -25.44 -12.74 3.96
C GLN A 323 -25.21 -12.77 2.44
N PRO A 324 -25.67 -13.83 1.75
CA PRO A 324 -25.46 -13.97 0.32
C PRO A 324 -26.17 -12.84 -0.45
N GLY A 325 -25.41 -12.10 -1.23
CA GLY A 325 -25.89 -10.91 -1.93
C GLY A 325 -24.75 -10.05 -2.46
N GLU A 326 -24.70 -8.79 -2.01
CA GLU A 326 -23.71 -7.80 -2.42
C GLU A 326 -22.43 -7.88 -1.59
N ALA A 327 -21.32 -7.40 -2.16
CA ALA A 327 -20.07 -7.24 -1.43
C ALA A 327 -20.28 -6.33 -0.21
N ILE A 328 -19.80 -6.78 0.94
CA ILE A 328 -19.90 -6.04 2.21
C ILE A 328 -18.64 -5.23 2.49
N GLY A 329 -17.63 -5.31 1.64
CA GLY A 329 -16.29 -4.81 1.89
C GLY A 329 -15.39 -4.87 0.67
N ARG A 330 -14.18 -4.32 0.82
CA ARG A 330 -13.16 -4.34 -0.22
C ARG A 330 -11.76 -4.38 0.37
N VAL A 331 -10.89 -5.18 -0.22
CA VAL A 331 -9.48 -5.27 0.17
C VAL A 331 -8.79 -3.93 -0.12
N VAL A 332 -8.19 -3.36 0.91
CA VAL A 332 -7.39 -2.12 0.85
C VAL A 332 -5.99 -2.45 0.34
N GLN A 333 -5.37 -3.48 0.90
CA GLN A 333 -4.04 -3.96 0.50
C GLN A 333 -3.88 -5.42 0.94
N ALA A 334 -3.07 -6.18 0.20
CA ALA A 334 -2.74 -7.56 0.54
C ALA A 334 -1.29 -7.91 0.17
N ALA A 335 -0.68 -8.81 0.93
CA ALA A 335 0.69 -9.29 0.73
C ALA A 335 0.75 -10.80 1.02
N SER A 336 1.51 -11.55 0.23
CA SER A 336 1.75 -12.99 0.45
C SER A 336 3.17 -13.21 0.95
N ASP A 337 3.32 -13.71 2.17
CA ASP A 337 4.62 -14.10 2.73
C ASP A 337 4.54 -15.54 3.26
N GLN A 338 5.52 -16.37 2.89
CA GLN A 338 5.63 -17.77 3.33
C GLN A 338 4.34 -18.61 3.19
N GLY A 339 3.56 -18.38 2.12
CA GLY A 339 2.32 -19.11 1.85
C GLY A 339 1.09 -18.63 2.62
N VAL A 340 1.21 -17.53 3.37
CA VAL A 340 0.10 -16.86 4.06
C VAL A 340 -0.15 -15.51 3.40
N VAL A 341 -1.42 -15.24 3.07
CA VAL A 341 -1.84 -13.91 2.63
C VAL A 341 -2.26 -13.10 3.84
N SER A 342 -1.61 -11.96 4.07
CA SER A 342 -2.07 -10.92 4.98
C SER A 342 -2.94 -9.93 4.21
N VAL A 343 -4.08 -9.52 4.78
CA VAL A 343 -5.01 -8.59 4.14
C VAL A 343 -5.42 -7.48 5.11
N LEU A 344 -5.33 -6.23 4.64
CA LEU A 344 -6.13 -5.12 5.18
C LEU A 344 -7.35 -4.95 4.28
N PHE A 345 -8.52 -4.95 4.88
CA PHE A 345 -9.78 -4.84 4.14
C PHE A 345 -10.78 -4.00 4.92
N GLU A 346 -11.60 -3.27 4.18
CA GLU A 346 -12.66 -2.46 4.73
C GLU A 346 -13.96 -3.26 4.74
N THR A 347 -14.71 -3.20 5.85
CA THR A 347 -16.00 -3.89 6.01
C THR A 347 -16.89 -3.15 7.00
N THR A 348 -18.14 -3.60 7.15
CA THR A 348 -19.03 -3.07 8.20
C THR A 348 -18.57 -3.52 9.59
N LEU A 349 -18.68 -2.62 10.59
CA LEU A 349 -18.42 -2.96 11.99
C LEU A 349 -19.35 -4.08 12.50
N ALA A 350 -20.56 -4.19 11.96
CA ALA A 350 -21.52 -5.20 12.36
C ALA A 350 -21.09 -6.63 11.94
N ALA A 351 -20.30 -6.75 10.86
CA ALA A 351 -19.84 -8.04 10.36
C ALA A 351 -18.56 -8.55 11.04
N LEU A 352 -17.84 -7.72 11.79
CA LEU A 352 -16.55 -8.12 12.38
C LEU A 352 -16.64 -9.14 13.54
N PRO A 353 -17.62 -9.07 14.46
CA PRO A 353 -17.67 -10.00 15.59
C PRO A 353 -17.94 -11.45 15.17
N ASP A 354 -18.92 -11.65 14.28
CA ASP A 354 -19.48 -12.98 13.99
C ASP A 354 -19.52 -13.33 12.49
N GLY A 355 -19.12 -12.42 11.60
CA GLY A 355 -19.24 -12.60 10.14
C GLY A 355 -18.29 -13.66 9.60
N ASP A 356 -18.75 -14.41 8.59
CA ASP A 356 -17.91 -15.36 7.85
C ASP A 356 -17.33 -14.67 6.62
N LEU A 357 -16.28 -13.87 6.85
CA LEU A 357 -15.72 -12.97 5.85
C LEU A 357 -14.91 -13.74 4.80
N ARG A 358 -15.27 -13.58 3.52
CA ARG A 358 -14.69 -14.29 2.36
C ARG A 358 -14.14 -13.34 1.31
N LEU A 359 -13.07 -13.75 0.63
CA LEU A 359 -12.51 -13.04 -0.52
C LEU A 359 -13.26 -13.37 -1.81
N ALA A 360 -13.51 -12.36 -2.65
CA ALA A 360 -14.02 -12.44 -4.02
C ALA A 360 -15.45 -13.01 -4.22
N SER A 361 -15.93 -13.91 -3.37
CA SER A 361 -17.29 -14.44 -3.39
C SER A 361 -17.68 -15.03 -2.03
N VAL A 362 -18.96 -15.35 -1.86
CA VAL A 362 -19.50 -16.00 -0.64
C VAL A 362 -18.92 -17.39 -0.37
N ASP A 363 -18.42 -18.07 -1.40
CA ASP A 363 -17.77 -19.38 -1.30
C ASP A 363 -16.24 -19.28 -1.36
N GLY A 364 -15.71 -18.05 -1.40
CA GLY A 364 -14.29 -17.80 -1.54
C GLY A 364 -13.47 -18.14 -0.30
N PRO A 365 -12.13 -17.96 -0.39
CA PRO A 365 -11.23 -18.19 0.73
C PRO A 365 -11.63 -17.37 1.96
N ARG A 366 -11.64 -18.02 3.13
CA ARG A 366 -12.02 -17.39 4.40
C ARG A 366 -10.91 -16.50 4.93
N ILE A 367 -11.28 -15.30 5.37
CA ILE A 367 -10.41 -14.36 6.07
C ILE A 367 -10.49 -14.66 7.57
N ALA A 368 -9.39 -15.12 8.14
CA ALA A 368 -9.23 -15.23 9.59
C ALA A 368 -8.86 -13.85 10.15
N THR A 369 -9.83 -13.17 10.76
CA THR A 369 -9.63 -11.84 11.34
C THR A 369 -8.69 -11.88 12.55
N ALA A 370 -7.91 -10.81 12.71
CA ALA A 370 -7.03 -10.59 13.84
C ALA A 370 -7.12 -9.13 14.30
N PRO A 371 -6.88 -8.83 15.58
CA PRO A 371 -6.97 -7.47 16.09
C PRO A 371 -5.89 -6.59 15.47
N LEU A 372 -6.26 -5.33 15.21
CA LEU A 372 -5.31 -4.25 14.92
C LEU A 372 -4.64 -3.78 16.22
N PRO A 373 -3.46 -3.14 16.16
CA PRO A 373 -2.77 -2.61 17.35
C PRO A 373 -3.44 -1.36 17.95
N TYR A 374 -4.60 -0.97 17.42
CA TYR A 374 -5.41 0.15 17.90
C TYR A 374 -6.89 -0.23 17.85
N SER A 375 -7.69 0.35 18.75
CA SER A 375 -9.14 0.11 18.79
C SER A 375 -9.83 0.74 17.58
N ILE A 376 -10.66 -0.05 16.90
CA ILE A 376 -11.56 0.42 15.82
C ILE A 376 -13.02 0.50 16.25
N GLN A 377 -13.32 0.09 17.49
CA GLN A 377 -14.65 0.24 18.09
C GLN A 377 -14.78 1.64 18.70
N PRO A 378 -15.94 2.31 18.52
CA PRO A 378 -16.18 3.68 18.96
C PRO A 378 -16.25 3.85 20.48
#